data_AF-A0A2D6JIZ1-F1
#
_entry.id   AF-A0A2D6JIZ1-F1
#
_cell.length_a   1.000
_cell.length_b   1.000
_cell.length_c   1.000
_cell.angle_alpha   90.00
_cell.angle_beta   90.00
_cell.angle_gamma   90.00
#
_symmetry.space_group_name_H-M   'P 1'
#
loop_
_entity.id
_entity.type
_entity.pdbx_description
1 polymer ?
#
loop_
_entity_poly.entity_id
_entity_poly.type
_entity_poly.pdbx_seq_one_letter_code
_entity_poly.pdbx_strand_id
1 'polypeptide(L)'
;MNKLGKNPVNAFEAPKRTKTSNYPEPFASKMSGRTKRPLGDLFGINKFGVNLAELSPRSESSILHKHSKQEEFIFVLSGNPTLILETRKIHLNAGDCFGFTPDGPAHKLINETDEVVTYIEIGDRPIDDLVTYPNDDLVAKLNNQGKWSFFKKNGDEY
;
A
#
# COMPACT_ATOMS: atom_id res chain seq x y z
N MET A 1 -12.97 -7.08 28.53
CA MET A 1 -12.45 -8.43 28.20
C MET A 1 -11.62 -8.30 26.91
N ASN A 2 -10.29 -8.39 26.83
CA ASN A 2 -9.17 -8.45 27.78
C ASN A 2 -8.32 -7.17 27.57
N LYS A 3 -8.07 -6.42 28.65
CA LYS A 3 -7.19 -5.22 28.69
C LYS A 3 -5.83 -5.59 29.32
N LEU A 4 -5.20 -6.66 28.84
CA LEU A 4 -3.77 -6.85 29.01
C LEU A 4 -3.14 -6.60 27.65
N GLY A 5 -2.31 -5.55 27.56
CA GLY A 5 -1.67 -5.11 26.33
C GLY A 5 -0.93 -6.26 25.68
N LYS A 6 -1.10 -6.42 24.36
CA LYS A 6 -0.35 -7.41 23.61
C LYS A 6 1.14 -7.09 23.75
N ASN A 7 1.96 -8.12 23.99
CA ASN A 7 3.41 -7.94 24.10
C ASN A 7 3.97 -7.29 22.84
N PRO A 8 5.05 -6.50 22.95
CA PRO A 8 5.81 -6.08 21.79
C PRO A 8 6.19 -7.28 20.93
N VAL A 9 6.14 -7.10 19.62
CA VAL A 9 6.55 -8.12 18.65
C VAL A 9 7.70 -7.58 17.82
N ASN A 10 8.61 -8.46 17.40
CA ASN A 10 9.57 -8.13 16.36
C ASN A 10 8.82 -7.98 15.03
N ALA A 11 8.90 -6.81 14.40
CA ALA A 11 8.19 -6.51 13.16
C ALA A 11 8.56 -7.45 12.00
N PHE A 12 9.80 -7.96 11.96
CA PHE A 12 10.28 -8.86 10.92
C PHE A 12 9.78 -10.31 11.10
N GLU A 13 9.51 -10.69 12.35
CA GLU A 13 8.97 -12.00 12.73
C GLU A 13 7.44 -12.03 12.78
N ALA A 14 6.80 -10.86 12.68
CA ALA A 14 5.34 -10.76 12.61
C ALA A 14 4.78 -11.57 11.43
N PRO A 15 3.58 -12.17 11.58
CA PRO A 15 2.98 -12.98 10.53
C PRO A 15 2.74 -12.14 9.27
N LYS A 16 3.09 -12.72 8.12
CA LYS A 16 2.75 -12.16 6.82
C LYS A 16 1.23 -12.21 6.62
N ARG A 17 0.71 -11.20 5.92
CA ARG A 17 -0.68 -11.18 5.44
C ARG A 17 -0.89 -12.40 4.54
N THR A 18 -1.90 -13.20 4.86
CA THR A 18 -2.26 -14.40 4.09
C THR A 18 -3.24 -14.11 2.96
N LYS A 19 -4.03 -13.04 3.07
CA LYS A 19 -4.96 -12.61 2.02
C LYS A 19 -4.20 -12.03 0.84
N THR A 20 -4.50 -12.53 -0.36
CA THR A 20 -4.03 -12.00 -1.63
C THR A 20 -4.46 -10.55 -1.84
N SER A 21 -3.93 -9.93 -2.90
CA SER A 21 -4.35 -8.59 -3.31
C SER A 21 -5.84 -8.58 -3.62
N ASN A 22 -6.51 -7.47 -3.33
CA ASN A 22 -7.93 -7.29 -3.68
C ASN A 22 -8.11 -6.86 -5.14
N TYR A 23 -7.03 -6.52 -5.85
CA TYR A 23 -7.10 -6.15 -7.26
C TYR A 23 -7.73 -7.28 -8.10
N PRO A 24 -8.50 -6.95 -9.14
CA PRO A 24 -8.84 -7.93 -10.16
C PRO A 24 -7.61 -8.24 -11.04
N GLU A 25 -7.66 -9.36 -11.77
CA GLU A 25 -6.67 -9.63 -12.81
C GLU A 25 -6.85 -8.67 -14.00
N PRO A 26 -5.78 -8.23 -14.67
CA PRO A 26 -4.38 -8.69 -14.53
C PRO A 26 -3.59 -7.99 -13.41
N PHE A 27 -4.18 -7.05 -12.69
CA PHE A 27 -3.46 -6.20 -11.72
C PHE A 27 -3.07 -6.95 -10.44
N ALA A 28 -3.82 -7.99 -10.06
CA ALA A 28 -3.45 -8.88 -8.97
C ALA A 28 -2.08 -9.54 -9.22
N SER A 29 -1.85 -10.07 -10.42
CA SER A 29 -0.58 -10.69 -10.80
C SER A 29 0.62 -9.74 -10.70
N LYS A 30 0.42 -8.43 -10.91
CA LYS A 30 1.49 -7.42 -10.77
C LYS A 30 2.00 -7.27 -9.34
N MET A 31 1.22 -7.70 -8.34
CA MET A 31 1.62 -7.67 -6.93
C MET A 31 2.51 -8.86 -6.55
N SER A 32 2.87 -9.71 -7.52
CA SER A 32 3.88 -10.75 -7.31
C SER A 32 5.19 -10.13 -6.81
N GLY A 33 5.80 -10.75 -5.80
CA GLY A 33 7.01 -10.22 -5.16
C GLY A 33 6.77 -9.07 -4.18
N ARG A 34 5.52 -8.73 -3.84
CA ARG A 34 5.19 -7.85 -2.71
C ARG A 34 4.70 -8.69 -1.53
N THR A 35 5.28 -8.50 -0.35
CA THR A 35 4.75 -9.07 0.90
C THR A 35 4.46 -7.97 1.91
N LYS A 36 3.47 -8.19 2.79
CA LYS A 36 3.08 -7.24 3.84
C LYS A 36 2.88 -7.96 5.17
N ARG A 37 3.27 -7.33 6.27
CA ARG A 37 2.93 -7.72 7.65
C ARG A 37 2.10 -6.59 8.27
N PRO A 38 0.79 -6.81 8.55
CA PRO A 38 -0.09 -5.76 9.06
C PRO A 38 0.13 -5.56 10.57
N LEU A 39 1.18 -4.81 10.91
CA LEU A 39 1.61 -4.61 12.29
C LEU A 39 0.52 -3.98 13.17
N GLY A 40 -0.21 -3.00 12.64
CA GLY A 40 -1.27 -2.31 13.39
C GLY A 40 -2.40 -3.26 13.83
N ASP A 41 -2.77 -4.20 12.96
CA ASP A 41 -3.83 -5.18 13.22
C ASP A 41 -3.46 -6.10 14.39
N LEU A 42 -2.16 -6.41 14.53
CA LEU A 42 -1.66 -7.18 15.67
C LEU A 42 -1.96 -6.51 16.99
N PHE A 43 -2.16 -5.20 17.05
CA PHE A 43 -2.48 -4.45 18.28
C PHE A 43 -3.93 -3.96 18.35
N GLY A 44 -4.76 -4.31 17.36
CA GLY A 44 -6.15 -3.84 17.28
C GLY A 44 -6.27 -2.37 16.87
N ILE A 45 -5.23 -1.78 16.27
CA ILE A 45 -5.29 -0.43 15.71
C ILE A 45 -6.23 -0.45 14.51
N ASN A 46 -7.22 0.44 14.51
CA ASN A 46 -8.28 0.46 13.51
C ASN A 46 -8.48 1.82 12.83
N LYS A 47 -7.84 2.89 13.31
CA LYS A 47 -7.93 4.24 12.70
C LYS A 47 -6.99 4.41 11.51
N PHE A 48 -5.88 3.68 11.51
CA PHE A 48 -4.89 3.66 10.44
C PHE A 48 -4.26 2.27 10.35
N GLY A 49 -3.78 1.93 9.16
CA GLY A 49 -2.93 0.76 8.94
C GLY A 49 -1.47 1.11 9.18
N VAL A 50 -0.72 0.14 9.70
CA VAL A 50 0.74 0.15 9.69
C VAL A 50 1.19 -1.18 9.12
N ASN A 51 1.87 -1.16 7.99
CA ASN A 51 2.40 -2.35 7.34
C ASN A 51 3.92 -2.30 7.27
N LEU A 52 4.59 -3.39 7.61
CA LEU A 52 5.95 -3.66 7.14
C LEU A 52 5.84 -4.36 5.79
N ALA A 53 6.29 -3.70 4.73
CA ALA A 53 6.21 -4.20 3.37
C ALA A 53 7.61 -4.52 2.82
N GLU A 54 7.68 -5.59 2.04
CA GLU A 54 8.88 -6.00 1.31
C GLU A 54 8.57 -6.06 -0.18
N LEU A 55 9.49 -5.54 -1.00
CA LEU A 55 9.49 -5.70 -2.45
C LEU A 55 10.71 -6.53 -2.86
N SER A 56 10.45 -7.72 -3.41
CA SER A 56 11.46 -8.49 -4.14
C SER A 56 12.04 -7.69 -5.32
N PRO A 57 13.20 -8.10 -5.86
CA PRO A 57 13.71 -7.56 -7.10
C PRO A 57 12.65 -7.54 -8.18
N ARG A 58 12.57 -6.42 -8.92
CA ARG A 58 11.67 -6.23 -10.07
C ARG A 58 10.16 -6.25 -9.73
N SER A 59 9.77 -6.06 -8.45
CA SER A 59 8.36 -5.95 -8.05
C SER A 59 7.91 -4.51 -7.77
N GLU A 60 6.61 -4.30 -7.60
CA GLU A 60 6.00 -3.00 -7.31
C GLU A 60 5.09 -3.04 -6.08
N SER A 61 4.99 -1.89 -5.38
CA SER A 61 4.13 -1.76 -4.20
C SER A 61 2.65 -1.81 -4.54
N SER A 62 2.28 -1.32 -5.72
CA SER A 62 0.92 -1.11 -6.19
C SER A 62 0.96 -0.74 -7.67
N ILE A 63 -0.20 -0.81 -8.33
CA ILE A 63 -0.37 -0.05 -9.57
C ILE A 63 -0.43 1.45 -9.25
N LEU A 64 -0.12 2.30 -10.22
CA LEU A 64 -0.03 3.76 -10.00
C LEU A 64 -1.42 4.29 -9.61
N HIS A 65 -1.52 4.95 -8.46
CA HIS A 65 -2.82 5.28 -7.88
C HIS A 65 -2.80 6.55 -7.03
N LYS A 66 -3.96 7.16 -6.84
CA LYS A 66 -4.18 8.20 -5.83
C LYS A 66 -5.49 7.99 -5.10
N HIS A 67 -5.49 8.37 -3.82
CA HIS A 67 -6.66 8.35 -2.95
C HIS A 67 -7.34 9.72 -2.93
N SER A 68 -8.66 9.74 -2.83
CA SER A 68 -9.45 10.98 -2.70
C SER A 68 -9.56 11.48 -1.26
N LYS A 69 -9.36 10.58 -0.28
CA LYS A 69 -9.51 10.90 1.16
C LYS A 69 -8.37 10.39 2.02
N GLN A 70 -7.79 9.25 1.67
CA GLN A 70 -6.77 8.63 2.50
C GLN A 70 -5.47 9.45 2.43
N GLU A 71 -4.91 9.73 3.60
CA GLU A 71 -3.51 10.14 3.75
C GLU A 71 -2.64 8.90 3.83
N GLU A 72 -1.52 8.90 3.09
CA GLU A 72 -0.53 7.84 3.16
C GLU A 72 0.87 8.37 3.45
N PHE A 73 1.71 7.53 4.06
CA PHE A 73 3.09 7.85 4.37
C PHE A 73 3.96 6.60 4.24
N ILE A 74 5.14 6.77 3.67
CA ILE A 74 6.16 5.71 3.58
C ILE A 74 7.45 6.11 4.29
N PHE A 75 8.14 5.11 4.83
CA PHE A 75 9.50 5.24 5.35
C PHE A 75 10.34 4.04 4.90
N VAL A 76 11.41 4.28 4.16
CA VAL A 76 12.28 3.21 3.65
C VAL A 76 13.22 2.75 4.76
N LEU A 77 13.17 1.47 5.11
CA LEU A 77 14.03 0.87 6.13
C LEU A 77 15.33 0.31 5.53
N SER A 78 15.24 -0.34 4.37
CA SER A 78 16.39 -0.93 3.67
C SER A 78 16.16 -1.00 2.16
N GLY A 79 17.26 -1.04 1.40
CA GLY A 79 17.24 -1.06 -0.07
C GLY A 79 17.03 0.33 -0.68
N ASN A 80 16.87 0.36 -2.01
CA ASN A 80 16.82 1.59 -2.79
C ASN A 80 15.66 1.57 -3.80
N PRO A 81 14.40 1.73 -3.36
CA PRO A 81 13.27 1.78 -4.29
C PRO A 81 13.27 3.07 -5.11
N THR A 82 12.60 3.03 -6.26
CA THR A 82 12.23 4.24 -7.01
C THR A 82 10.77 4.57 -6.70
N LEU A 83 10.52 5.78 -6.19
CA LEU A 83 9.18 6.36 -6.11
C LEU A 83 8.79 6.91 -7.47
N ILE A 84 7.69 6.37 -8.01
CA ILE A 84 6.99 6.95 -9.14
C ILE A 84 5.94 7.89 -8.58
N LEU A 85 6.02 9.17 -8.94
CA LEU A 85 5.11 10.22 -8.49
C LEU A 85 4.63 11.00 -9.72
N GLU A 86 3.45 10.62 -10.20
CA GLU A 86 2.87 11.03 -11.47
C GLU A 86 3.86 10.75 -12.62
N THR A 87 4.43 11.79 -13.22
CA THR A 87 5.44 11.70 -14.30
C THR A 87 6.88 11.68 -13.79
N ARG A 88 7.10 11.85 -12.49
CA ARG A 88 8.44 11.92 -11.89
C ARG A 88 8.89 10.57 -11.36
N LYS A 89 10.19 10.31 -11.50
CA LYS A 89 10.89 9.20 -10.83
C LYS A 89 11.85 9.79 -9.80
N ILE A 90 11.79 9.30 -8.57
CA ILE A 90 12.61 9.77 -7.45
C ILE A 90 13.27 8.55 -6.83
N HIS A 91 14.60 8.48 -6.86
CA HIS A 91 15.33 7.41 -6.18
C HIS A 91 15.35 7.68 -4.67
N LEU A 92 15.03 6.65 -3.89
CA LEU A 92 15.03 6.71 -2.44
C LEU A 92 16.12 5.78 -1.88
N ASN A 93 16.58 6.11 -0.68
CA ASN A 93 17.53 5.34 0.12
C ASN A 93 16.91 4.95 1.45
N ALA A 94 17.57 4.04 2.17
CA ALA A 94 17.23 3.79 3.56
C ALA A 94 17.25 5.08 4.38
N GLY A 95 16.19 5.32 5.16
CA GLY A 95 15.98 6.55 5.93
C GLY A 95 15.12 7.60 5.21
N ASP A 96 14.96 7.51 3.89
CA ASP A 96 14.08 8.44 3.16
C ASP A 96 12.60 8.14 3.44
N CYS A 97 11.79 9.19 3.47
CA CYS A 97 10.36 9.11 3.70
C CYS A 97 9.59 10.09 2.80
N PHE A 98 8.31 9.80 2.57
CA PHE A 98 7.44 10.67 1.77
C PHE A 98 5.99 10.52 2.21
N GLY A 99 5.26 11.63 2.22
CA GLY A 99 3.83 11.68 2.54
C GLY A 99 3.00 12.01 1.31
N PHE A 100 1.82 11.39 1.23
CA PHE A 100 0.85 11.56 0.16
C PHE A 100 -0.43 12.11 0.75
N THR A 101 -0.79 13.33 0.37
CA THR A 101 -2.07 13.93 0.73
C THR A 101 -3.17 13.48 -0.23
N PRO A 102 -4.44 13.52 0.19
CA PRO A 102 -5.56 13.18 -0.68
C PRO A 102 -5.61 14.07 -1.92
N ASP A 103 -6.08 13.50 -3.03
CA ASP A 103 -6.10 14.11 -4.37
C ASP A 103 -4.73 14.61 -4.89
N GLY A 104 -3.65 14.25 -4.19
CA GLY A 104 -2.29 14.50 -4.61
C GLY A 104 -1.88 13.68 -5.85
N PRO A 105 -0.61 13.79 -6.26
CA PRO A 105 -0.11 13.07 -7.42
C PRO A 105 -0.19 11.56 -7.21
N ALA A 106 -0.54 10.83 -8.27
CA ALA A 106 -0.62 9.38 -8.22
C ALA A 106 0.76 8.77 -8.00
N HIS A 107 0.84 7.69 -7.24
CA HIS A 107 2.12 7.16 -6.80
C HIS A 107 2.17 5.63 -6.71
N LYS A 108 3.39 5.12 -6.71
CA LYS A 108 3.78 3.75 -6.35
C LYS A 108 5.28 3.69 -6.11
N LEU A 109 5.74 2.69 -5.36
CA LEU A 109 7.14 2.29 -5.33
C LEU A 109 7.37 1.15 -6.32
N ILE A 110 8.54 1.18 -6.97
CA ILE A 110 9.05 0.05 -7.75
C ILE A 110 10.45 -0.31 -7.24
N ASN A 111 10.76 -1.60 -7.23
CA ASN A 111 12.10 -2.09 -6.94
C ASN A 111 12.81 -2.46 -8.25
N GLU A 112 13.57 -1.53 -8.80
CA GLU A 112 14.39 -1.73 -10.01
C GLU A 112 15.78 -2.31 -9.68
N THR A 113 16.01 -2.79 -8.46
CA THR A 113 17.30 -3.35 -8.01
C THR A 113 17.24 -4.87 -7.93
N ASP A 114 18.38 -5.49 -7.59
CA ASP A 114 18.51 -6.94 -7.37
C ASP A 114 18.47 -7.33 -5.88
N GLU A 115 18.26 -6.34 -4.99
CA GLU A 115 18.14 -6.53 -3.56
C GLU A 115 16.70 -6.37 -3.09
N VAL A 116 16.36 -6.92 -1.92
CA VAL A 116 15.04 -6.69 -1.31
C VAL A 116 14.95 -5.28 -0.74
N VAL A 117 13.86 -4.58 -1.07
CA VAL A 117 13.49 -3.32 -0.41
C VAL A 117 12.55 -3.61 0.74
N THR A 118 12.80 -3.01 1.90
CA THR A 118 11.88 -3.05 3.05
C THR A 118 11.47 -1.64 3.43
N TYR A 119 10.18 -1.41 3.65
CA TYR A 119 9.65 -0.11 4.03
C TYR A 119 8.43 -0.23 4.94
N ILE A 120 8.17 0.83 5.71
CA ILE A 120 6.92 1.02 6.43
C ILE A 120 5.95 1.77 5.52
N GLU A 121 4.71 1.32 5.47
CA GLU A 121 3.58 1.97 4.82
C GLU A 121 2.51 2.23 5.89
N ILE A 122 2.11 3.48 6.02
CA ILE A 122 1.08 3.97 6.95
C ILE A 122 0.00 4.64 6.13
N GLY A 123 -1.25 4.37 6.46
CA GLY A 123 -2.37 5.09 5.85
C GLY A 123 -3.55 5.10 6.78
N ASP A 124 -4.30 6.20 6.83
CA ASP A 124 -5.53 6.24 7.60
C ASP A 124 -6.63 5.37 6.96
N ARG A 125 -7.79 5.26 7.61
CA ARG A 125 -8.91 4.42 7.14
C ARG A 125 -10.18 5.24 7.04
N PRO A 126 -10.28 6.18 6.07
CA PRO A 126 -11.48 6.98 5.87
C PRO A 126 -12.64 6.13 5.36
N ILE A 127 -13.86 6.64 5.46
CA ILE A 127 -15.04 6.07 4.80
C ILE A 127 -15.24 6.71 3.43
N ASP A 128 -15.85 5.96 2.51
CA ASP A 128 -16.24 6.45 1.18
C ASP A 128 -15.07 7.04 0.37
N ASP A 129 -13.89 6.41 0.46
CA ASP A 129 -12.73 6.78 -0.33
C ASP A 129 -12.83 6.24 -1.76
N LEU A 130 -12.29 7.01 -2.70
CA LEU A 130 -12.17 6.72 -4.11
C LEU A 130 -10.69 6.62 -4.47
N VAL A 131 -10.29 5.51 -5.08
CA VAL A 131 -8.96 5.35 -5.65
C VAL A 131 -9.05 5.40 -7.16
N THR A 132 -8.27 6.27 -7.77
CA THR A 132 -8.18 6.40 -9.22
C THR A 132 -6.81 5.92 -9.70
N TYR A 133 -6.82 5.25 -10.85
CA TYR A 133 -5.63 4.68 -11.47
C TYR A 133 -5.43 5.37 -12.82
N PRO A 134 -4.53 6.36 -12.94
CA PRO A 134 -4.44 7.17 -14.15
C PRO A 134 -4.12 6.35 -15.40
N ASN A 135 -3.27 5.33 -15.27
CA ASN A 135 -2.78 4.53 -16.41
C ASN A 135 -3.66 3.32 -16.76
N ASP A 136 -4.59 2.94 -15.88
CA ASP A 136 -5.34 1.69 -16.00
C ASP A 136 -6.84 1.99 -16.08
N ASP A 137 -7.62 1.21 -16.83
CA ASP A 137 -9.09 1.35 -16.86
C ASP A 137 -9.71 0.72 -15.60
N LEU A 138 -9.41 1.34 -14.46
CA LEU A 138 -9.78 0.87 -13.14
C LEU A 138 -10.12 2.07 -12.24
N VAL A 139 -11.07 1.86 -11.34
CA VAL A 139 -11.45 2.73 -10.23
C VAL A 139 -11.82 1.84 -9.07
N ALA A 140 -11.36 2.15 -7.85
CA ALA A 140 -11.79 1.45 -6.65
C ALA A 140 -12.64 2.37 -5.77
N LYS A 141 -13.77 1.87 -5.28
CA LYS A 141 -14.66 2.59 -4.37
C LYS A 141 -14.74 1.83 -3.05
N LEU A 142 -14.43 2.52 -1.96
CA LEU A 142 -14.67 2.03 -0.61
C LEU A 142 -16.10 2.38 -0.22
N ASN A 143 -16.88 1.42 0.25
CA ASN A 143 -18.19 1.73 0.80
C ASN A 143 -18.13 2.05 2.30
N ASN A 144 -19.24 2.53 2.86
CA ASN A 144 -19.40 2.81 4.29
C ASN A 144 -19.25 1.60 5.23
N GLN A 145 -19.16 0.37 4.70
CA GLN A 145 -18.87 -0.86 5.44
C GLN A 145 -17.38 -1.25 5.39
N GLY A 146 -16.53 -0.44 4.76
CA GLY A 146 -15.09 -0.72 4.64
C GLY A 146 -14.74 -1.78 3.59
N LYS A 147 -15.64 -2.05 2.64
CA LYS A 147 -15.41 -2.99 1.53
C LYS A 147 -15.08 -2.24 0.24
N TRP A 148 -13.95 -2.63 -0.37
CA TRP A 148 -13.55 -2.17 -1.70
C TRP A 148 -14.32 -2.90 -2.80
N SER A 149 -14.78 -2.15 -3.80
CA SER A 149 -15.33 -2.67 -5.06
C SER A 149 -14.61 -2.00 -6.23
N PHE A 150 -14.41 -2.73 -7.32
CA PHE A 150 -13.63 -2.28 -8.48
C PHE A 150 -14.53 -2.13 -9.70
N PHE A 151 -14.28 -1.06 -10.46
CA PHE A 151 -15.04 -0.68 -11.64
C PHE A 151 -14.07 -0.27 -12.75
N LYS A 152 -14.51 -0.41 -13.99
CA LYS A 152 -13.92 0.33 -15.11
C LYS A 152 -14.30 1.81 -15.01
N LYS A 153 -13.58 2.68 -15.72
CA LYS A 153 -13.82 4.13 -15.72
C LYS A 153 -15.17 4.51 -16.32
N ASN A 154 -15.75 3.66 -17.18
CA ASN A 154 -17.10 3.84 -17.71
C ASN A 154 -18.22 3.48 -16.71
N GLY A 155 -17.88 2.90 -15.54
CA GLY A 155 -18.82 2.51 -14.50
C GLY A 155 -19.18 1.03 -14.44
N ASP A 156 -18.76 0.22 -15.43
CA ASP A 156 -18.98 -1.23 -15.39
C ASP A 156 -18.22 -1.87 -14.23
N GLU A 157 -18.78 -2.90 -13.62
CA GLU A 157 -18.05 -3.72 -12.64
C GLU A 157 -16.90 -4.48 -13.31
N TYR A 158 -15.81 -4.68 -12.56
CA TYR A 158 -14.62 -5.39 -13.02
C TYR A 158 -14.67 -6.88 -12.66
#